data_AF-A0A430L9G7-F1
#
_entry.id   AF-A0A430L9G7-F1
#
_cell.length_a   1.000
_cell.length_b   1.000
_cell.length_c   1.000
_cell.angle_alpha   90.00
_cell.angle_beta   90.00
_cell.angle_gamma   90.00
#
_symmetry.space_group_name_H-M   'P 1'
#
loop_
_entity.id
_entity.type
_entity.pdbx_description
1 polymer ?
#
loop_
_entity_poly.entity_id
_entity_poly.type
_entity_poly.pdbx_seq_one_letter_code
_entity_poly.pdbx_strand_id
1 'polypeptide(L)'
;MYNLDSQVPLALAMALTLPLHNDTASMVKLPRPFLTRQDSRVASLSSIEQEYNNLSRYMTLSSNPVFLSSTLWAVFWEPGVECNLVSPWCDPIIDVVKPLVDGGELEMLGHILALRRPNVAPLWYGIAACGQTRTILAIVPFLQSLYTPVPSRPIPEVAAWTGSPQSFMDLRESGAYLQAGDQVARADVWRLRHECWDVEPEGAPFRNPPMCPWPPFGFMKADELELPVRLHVNCDRHQWVYLGWTWLLGNGAVMVKTLLPQKSSSSLFKAELQVDLATSSVPDLDYSPDHVASERAVGDVFRWVATEMEPAGKDIYLHPWVDAQADLEMCGNDRTDSNSGGSQSSSHSPAERVEDWVMNTDMECV
;
A
#
# COMPACT_ATOMS: atom_id res chain seq x y z
N MET A 1 23.47 -11.78 -9.31
CA MET A 1 22.09 -11.25 -9.43
C MET A 1 21.30 -11.90 -8.29
N TYR A 2 21.00 -11.17 -7.22
CA TYR A 2 20.27 -11.58 -5.99
C TYR A 2 20.67 -12.85 -5.20
N ASN A 3 21.68 -13.64 -5.59
CA ASN A 3 22.17 -14.84 -4.86
C ASN A 3 21.13 -15.96 -4.63
N LEU A 4 20.00 -15.92 -5.34
CA LEU A 4 18.97 -16.98 -5.29
C LEU A 4 19.29 -18.19 -6.18
N ASP A 5 20.46 -18.21 -6.81
CA ASP A 5 20.98 -19.37 -7.55
C ASP A 5 21.14 -20.61 -6.64
N SER A 6 21.17 -20.39 -5.31
CA SER A 6 21.14 -21.46 -4.32
C SER A 6 19.71 -21.76 -3.88
N GLN A 7 19.36 -23.05 -3.80
CA GLN A 7 18.01 -23.50 -3.45
C GLN A 7 17.55 -23.04 -2.06
N VAL A 8 18.49 -22.74 -1.14
CA VAL A 8 18.19 -22.45 0.28
C VAL A 8 17.53 -21.07 0.46
N PRO A 9 18.12 -19.94 0.00
CA PRO A 9 17.46 -18.63 0.00
C PRO A 9 16.11 -18.61 -0.74
N LEU A 10 16.00 -19.31 -1.87
CA LEU A 10 14.73 -19.40 -2.59
C LEU A 10 13.68 -20.16 -1.78
N ALA A 11 14.04 -21.29 -1.16
CA ALA A 11 13.14 -22.04 -0.30
C ALA A 11 12.71 -21.23 0.94
N LEU A 12 13.63 -20.45 1.54
CA LEU A 12 13.28 -19.52 2.61
C LEU A 12 12.29 -18.46 2.13
N ALA A 13 12.55 -17.83 0.98
CA ALA A 13 11.65 -16.83 0.41
C ALA A 13 10.25 -17.39 0.11
N MET A 14 10.18 -18.59 -0.46
CA MET A 14 8.91 -19.30 -0.66
C MET A 14 8.20 -19.57 0.68
N ALA A 15 8.94 -20.04 1.70
CA ALA A 15 8.36 -20.30 3.02
C ALA A 15 7.78 -19.03 3.65
N LEU A 16 8.46 -17.89 3.48
CA LEU A 16 8.00 -16.59 3.96
C LEU A 16 6.71 -16.13 3.30
N THR A 17 6.41 -16.53 2.05
CA THR A 17 5.19 -16.14 1.34
C THR A 17 4.01 -17.08 1.59
N LEU A 18 4.21 -18.24 2.21
CA LEU A 18 3.14 -19.22 2.48
C LEU A 18 1.95 -18.64 3.25
N PRO A 19 2.11 -17.80 4.29
CA PRO A 19 0.96 -17.20 4.98
C PRO A 19 0.10 -16.35 4.06
N LEU A 20 0.70 -15.60 3.14
CA LEU A 20 -0.03 -14.84 2.11
C LEU A 20 -0.75 -15.76 1.12
N HIS A 21 -0.11 -16.86 0.71
CA HIS A 21 -0.78 -17.85 -0.14
C HIS A 21 -1.98 -18.50 0.56
N ASN A 22 -1.87 -18.78 1.85
CA ASN A 22 -2.97 -19.30 2.65
C ASN A 22 -4.12 -18.29 2.78
N ASP A 23 -3.80 -17.04 3.11
CA ASP A 23 -4.78 -15.93 3.21
C ASP A 23 -5.55 -15.71 1.91
N THR A 24 -4.85 -15.80 0.77
CA THR A 24 -5.47 -15.70 -0.54
C THR A 24 -6.17 -16.97 -1.00
N ALA A 25 -6.12 -18.07 -0.24
CA ALA A 25 -6.54 -19.42 -0.65
C ALA A 25 -5.93 -19.86 -2.01
N SER A 26 -4.64 -19.57 -2.19
CA SER A 26 -3.84 -20.00 -3.34
C SER A 26 -3.29 -21.41 -3.14
N MET A 27 -3.34 -22.23 -4.19
CA MET A 27 -2.61 -23.50 -4.22
C MET A 27 -1.15 -23.26 -4.62
N VAL A 28 -0.23 -23.59 -3.72
CA VAL A 28 1.22 -23.49 -3.97
C VAL A 28 1.72 -24.71 -4.72
N LYS A 29 2.47 -24.50 -5.79
CA LYS A 29 3.23 -25.54 -6.49
C LYS A 29 4.68 -25.46 -6.04
N LEU A 30 5.17 -26.50 -5.36
CA LEU A 30 6.56 -26.58 -4.97
C LEU A 30 7.41 -27.07 -6.15
N PRO A 31 8.55 -26.43 -6.46
CA PRO A 31 9.45 -26.91 -7.50
C PRO A 31 10.02 -28.27 -7.08
N ARG A 32 10.29 -29.13 -8.06
CA ARG A 32 10.91 -30.43 -7.79
C ARG A 32 12.33 -30.19 -7.27
N PRO A 33 12.71 -30.76 -6.11
CA PRO A 33 14.05 -30.59 -5.58
C PRO A 33 15.06 -31.23 -6.54
N PHE A 34 16.08 -30.46 -6.91
CA PHE A 34 17.17 -30.95 -7.76
C PHE A 34 18.38 -31.27 -6.87
N LEU A 35 18.54 -32.55 -6.53
CA LEU A 35 19.63 -33.02 -5.68
C LEU A 35 20.92 -33.16 -6.50
N THR A 36 21.62 -32.05 -6.72
CA THR A 36 22.98 -32.08 -7.27
C THR A 36 23.99 -32.13 -6.13
N ARG A 37 24.96 -33.06 -6.22
CA ARG A 37 26.13 -33.06 -5.34
C ARG A 37 26.96 -31.84 -5.69
N GLN A 38 26.79 -30.76 -4.95
CA GLN A 38 27.61 -29.58 -5.07
C GLN A 38 29.02 -29.95 -4.58
N ASP A 39 30.01 -29.94 -5.48
CA ASP A 39 31.41 -29.86 -5.07
C ASP A 39 31.59 -28.50 -4.42
N SER A 40 31.45 -28.51 -3.10
CA SER A 40 31.57 -27.41 -2.14
C SER A 40 32.15 -26.11 -2.69
N ARG A 41 31.29 -25.27 -3.29
CA ARG A 41 31.37 -23.84 -3.00
C ARG A 41 30.54 -23.65 -1.75
N VAL A 42 31.23 -23.64 -0.62
CA VAL A 42 30.67 -23.31 0.69
C VAL A 42 29.80 -22.08 0.49
N ALA A 43 28.46 -22.22 0.55
CA ALA A 43 27.61 -21.08 0.84
C ALA A 43 28.25 -20.45 2.07
N SER A 44 28.79 -19.24 1.93
CA SER A 44 29.67 -18.70 2.97
C SER A 44 28.91 -18.75 4.28
N LEU A 45 29.51 -19.30 5.35
CA LEU A 45 28.87 -19.34 6.67
C LEU A 45 28.31 -17.97 7.06
N SER A 46 28.97 -16.89 6.60
CA SER A 46 28.53 -15.50 6.75
C SER A 46 27.16 -15.19 6.12
N SER A 47 26.79 -15.82 5.00
CA SER A 47 25.48 -15.61 4.36
C SER A 47 24.35 -16.24 5.17
N ILE A 48 24.57 -17.46 5.69
CA ILE A 48 23.59 -18.14 6.56
C ILE A 48 23.44 -17.41 7.90
N GLU A 49 24.56 -16.96 8.48
CA GLU A 49 24.54 -16.15 9.70
C GLU A 49 23.79 -14.82 9.49
N GLN A 50 23.96 -14.18 8.32
CA GLN A 50 23.22 -12.96 7.97
C GLN A 50 21.71 -13.22 7.87
N GLU A 51 21.27 -14.29 7.19
CA GLU A 51 19.85 -14.64 7.13
C GLU A 51 19.29 -15.00 8.50
N TYR A 52 20.05 -15.72 9.33
CA TYR A 52 19.66 -16.06 10.70
C TYR A 52 19.47 -14.81 11.57
N ASN A 53 20.37 -13.84 11.47
CA ASN A 53 20.26 -12.57 12.21
C ASN A 53 19.01 -11.75 11.81
N ASN A 54 18.53 -11.91 10.57
CA ASN A 54 17.33 -11.26 10.05
C ASN A 54 16.06 -12.12 10.21
N LEU A 55 16.18 -13.39 10.63
CA LEU A 55 15.08 -14.35 10.66
C LEU A 55 13.87 -13.84 11.44
N SER A 56 14.10 -13.24 12.62
CA SER A 56 12.98 -12.73 13.42
C SER A 56 12.21 -11.63 12.69
N ARG A 57 12.88 -10.80 11.87
CA ARG A 57 12.26 -9.73 11.09
C ARG A 57 11.45 -10.32 9.94
N TYR A 58 12.01 -11.31 9.25
CA TYR A 58 11.29 -12.02 8.19
C TYR A 58 10.06 -12.74 8.72
N MET A 59 10.17 -13.38 9.88
CA MET A 59 9.05 -14.00 10.57
C MET A 59 7.97 -12.97 10.93
N THR A 60 8.33 -11.79 11.43
CA THR A 60 7.33 -10.75 11.70
C THR A 60 6.59 -10.33 10.43
N LEU A 61 7.32 -10.07 9.34
CA LEU A 61 6.72 -9.74 8.04
C LEU A 61 5.78 -10.86 7.55
N SER A 62 6.24 -12.11 7.63
CA SER A 62 5.52 -13.28 7.16
C SER A 62 4.28 -13.60 7.99
N SER A 63 4.32 -13.35 9.30
CA SER A 63 3.20 -13.61 10.21
C SER A 63 1.95 -12.78 9.93
N ASN A 64 2.08 -11.68 9.18
CA ASN A 64 0.97 -10.84 8.78
C ASN A 64 0.88 -10.78 7.24
N PRO A 65 -0.04 -11.53 6.62
CA PRO A 65 -0.26 -11.51 5.17
C PRO A 65 -0.44 -10.10 4.59
N VAL A 66 -1.05 -9.19 5.34
CA VAL A 66 -1.25 -7.80 4.93
C VAL A 66 0.09 -7.06 4.78
N PHE A 67 1.09 -7.36 5.60
CA PHE A 67 2.41 -6.73 5.50
C PHE A 67 3.15 -7.17 4.23
N LEU A 68 3.09 -8.46 3.91
CA LEU A 68 3.65 -8.97 2.65
C LEU A 68 2.90 -8.40 1.44
N SER A 69 1.57 -8.42 1.49
CA SER A 69 0.73 -7.85 0.43
C SER A 69 1.10 -6.39 0.16
N SER A 70 1.14 -5.57 1.22
CA SER A 70 1.51 -4.16 1.18
C SER A 70 2.84 -3.91 0.46
N THR A 71 3.89 -4.67 0.80
CA THR A 71 5.20 -4.47 0.17
C THR A 71 5.30 -5.00 -1.26
N LEU A 72 4.53 -6.03 -1.60
CA LEU A 72 4.50 -6.59 -2.95
C LEU A 72 3.81 -5.60 -3.88
N TRP A 73 2.57 -5.19 -3.58
CA TRP A 73 1.80 -4.30 -4.46
C TRP A 73 2.46 -2.93 -4.68
N ALA A 74 3.26 -2.45 -3.73
CA ALA A 74 4.07 -1.24 -3.85
C ALA A 74 5.08 -1.26 -5.02
N VAL A 75 5.38 -2.42 -5.63
CA VAL A 75 6.25 -2.51 -6.82
C VAL A 75 5.73 -1.66 -7.99
N PHE A 76 4.40 -1.51 -8.09
CA PHE A 76 3.73 -0.79 -9.18
C PHE A 76 3.60 0.71 -8.91
N TRP A 77 3.90 1.15 -7.69
CA TRP A 77 3.85 2.56 -7.34
C TRP A 77 5.15 3.29 -7.71
N GLU A 78 5.01 4.56 -8.13
CA GLU A 78 6.09 5.44 -8.59
C GLU A 78 5.98 6.84 -7.98
N PRO A 79 7.05 7.37 -7.37
CA PRO A 79 7.16 8.78 -7.02
C PRO A 79 6.94 9.72 -8.21
N GLY A 80 6.16 10.77 -8.00
CA GLY A 80 5.94 11.82 -9.00
C GLY A 80 4.81 11.54 -9.99
N VAL A 81 4.21 10.35 -9.95
CA VAL A 81 2.94 10.07 -10.65
C VAL A 81 1.79 10.46 -9.72
N GLU A 82 1.00 11.44 -10.13
CA GLU A 82 -0.20 11.89 -9.40
C GLU A 82 -1.37 10.92 -9.60
N CYS A 83 -2.34 10.94 -8.69
CA CYS A 83 -3.48 10.00 -8.69
C CYS A 83 -4.31 10.02 -9.97
N ASN A 84 -4.39 11.14 -10.69
CA ASN A 84 -5.09 11.25 -11.98
C ASN A 84 -4.29 10.62 -13.14
N LEU A 85 -3.01 10.31 -12.97
CA LEU A 85 -2.11 9.77 -13.99
C LEU A 85 -1.79 8.28 -13.78
N VAL A 86 -2.57 7.58 -12.95
CA VAL A 86 -2.28 6.18 -12.64
C VAL A 86 -2.58 5.24 -13.80
N SER A 87 -3.71 5.39 -14.50
CA SER A 87 -3.99 4.60 -15.72
C SER A 87 -2.85 4.71 -16.76
N PRO A 88 -2.40 5.92 -17.17
CA PRO A 88 -1.28 6.02 -18.11
C PRO A 88 0.07 5.55 -17.60
N TRP A 89 0.24 5.45 -16.29
CA TRP A 89 1.39 4.77 -15.70
C TRP A 89 1.26 3.23 -15.77
N CYS A 90 0.06 2.69 -15.51
CA CYS A 90 -0.19 1.26 -15.42
C CYS A 90 -0.31 0.56 -16.78
N ASP A 91 -0.88 1.21 -17.79
CA ASP A 91 -1.10 0.64 -19.13
C ASP A 91 0.17 0.04 -19.78
N PRO A 92 1.30 0.76 -19.88
CA PRO A 92 2.52 0.17 -20.42
C PRO A 92 3.09 -0.97 -19.56
N ILE A 93 2.81 -0.98 -18.25
CA ILE A 93 3.19 -2.10 -17.38
C ILE A 93 2.34 -3.32 -17.74
N ILE A 94 1.04 -3.15 -17.96
CA ILE A 94 0.11 -4.22 -18.37
C ILE A 94 0.60 -4.88 -19.66
N ASP A 95 0.98 -4.08 -20.67
CA ASP A 95 1.47 -4.59 -21.96
C ASP A 95 2.68 -5.53 -21.82
N VAL A 96 3.55 -5.26 -20.85
CA VAL A 96 4.73 -6.08 -20.56
C VAL A 96 4.39 -7.30 -19.70
N VAL A 97 3.60 -7.14 -18.63
CA VAL A 97 3.39 -8.22 -17.65
C VAL A 97 2.30 -9.19 -18.06
N LYS A 98 1.28 -8.74 -18.82
CA LYS A 98 0.14 -9.57 -19.21
C LYS A 98 0.55 -10.80 -20.02
N PRO A 99 1.38 -10.70 -21.07
CA PRO A 99 1.86 -11.87 -21.81
C PRO A 99 2.61 -12.87 -20.93
N LEU A 100 3.38 -12.39 -19.94
CA LEU A 100 4.14 -13.24 -19.03
C LEU A 100 3.23 -13.99 -18.05
N VAL A 101 2.20 -13.31 -17.53
CA VAL A 101 1.20 -13.91 -16.64
C VAL A 101 0.37 -14.95 -17.40
N ASP A 102 -0.11 -14.61 -18.60
CA ASP A 102 -0.96 -15.47 -19.43
C ASP A 102 -0.17 -16.67 -20.00
N GLY A 103 1.11 -16.47 -20.34
CA GLY A 103 2.04 -17.52 -20.81
C GLY A 103 2.66 -18.38 -19.71
N GLY A 104 2.51 -18.01 -18.44
CA GLY A 104 3.10 -18.72 -17.30
C GLY A 104 4.62 -18.56 -17.19
N GLU A 105 5.20 -17.48 -17.73
CA GLU A 105 6.63 -17.17 -17.72
C GLU A 105 7.05 -16.53 -16.38
N LEU A 106 6.80 -17.25 -15.29
CA LEU A 106 6.91 -16.75 -13.92
C LEU A 106 8.33 -16.37 -13.51
N GLU A 107 9.33 -17.04 -14.05
CA GLU A 107 10.74 -16.73 -13.79
C GLU A 107 11.09 -15.31 -14.29
N MET A 108 10.71 -15.01 -15.54
CA MET A 108 10.93 -13.69 -16.14
C MET A 108 10.10 -12.61 -15.45
N LEU A 109 8.84 -12.91 -15.13
CA LEU A 109 7.99 -12.01 -14.34
C LEU A 109 8.63 -11.68 -12.98
N GLY A 110 9.09 -12.70 -12.24
CA GLY A 110 9.78 -12.52 -10.96
C GLY A 110 11.04 -11.67 -11.11
N HIS A 111 11.78 -11.84 -12.22
CA HIS A 111 12.98 -11.06 -12.52
C HIS A 111 12.68 -9.58 -12.77
N ILE A 112 11.65 -9.26 -13.55
CA ILE A 112 11.24 -7.88 -13.84
C ILE A 112 10.81 -7.17 -12.54
N LEU A 113 10.02 -7.84 -11.71
CA LEU A 113 9.55 -7.27 -10.44
C LEU A 113 10.69 -7.11 -9.42
N ALA A 114 11.62 -8.07 -9.38
CA ALA A 114 12.84 -8.00 -8.57
C ALA A 114 13.76 -6.84 -9.00
N LEU A 115 13.92 -6.62 -10.30
CA LEU A 115 14.67 -5.49 -10.85
C LEU A 115 14.01 -4.15 -10.48
N ARG A 116 12.67 -4.08 -10.53
CA ARG A 116 11.93 -2.87 -10.18
C ARG A 116 12.06 -2.51 -8.70
N ARG A 117 12.12 -3.51 -7.80
CA ARG A 117 12.30 -3.31 -6.34
C ARG A 117 13.30 -4.32 -5.73
N PRO A 118 14.61 -4.02 -5.79
CA PRO A 118 15.67 -4.91 -5.32
C PRO A 118 15.56 -5.35 -3.85
N ASN A 119 15.14 -4.46 -2.95
CA ASN A 119 15.05 -4.73 -1.51
C ASN A 119 14.00 -5.77 -1.13
N VAL A 120 13.01 -6.00 -2.00
CA VAL A 120 11.94 -7.01 -1.82
C VAL A 120 12.01 -8.11 -2.89
N ALA A 121 13.07 -8.13 -3.70
CA ALA A 121 13.28 -9.13 -4.74
C ALA A 121 13.11 -10.58 -4.24
N PRO A 122 13.65 -10.98 -3.06
CA PRO A 122 13.44 -12.33 -2.56
C PRO A 122 11.97 -12.72 -2.46
N LEU A 123 11.09 -11.81 -2.01
CA LEU A 123 9.67 -12.08 -1.89
C LEU A 123 9.03 -12.34 -3.26
N TRP A 124 9.38 -11.56 -4.28
CA TRP A 124 8.88 -11.78 -5.65
C TRP A 124 9.33 -13.11 -6.24
N TYR A 125 10.58 -13.50 -6.04
CA TYR A 125 11.05 -14.82 -6.43
C TYR A 125 10.35 -15.94 -5.65
N GLY A 126 10.08 -15.74 -4.36
CA GLY A 126 9.29 -16.69 -3.55
C GLY A 126 7.88 -16.87 -4.10
N ILE A 127 7.16 -15.78 -4.40
CA ILE A 127 5.83 -15.82 -5.02
C ILE A 127 5.86 -16.52 -6.38
N ALA A 128 6.82 -16.19 -7.24
CA ALA A 128 6.96 -16.79 -8.57
C ALA A 128 7.29 -18.29 -8.51
N ALA A 129 8.17 -18.70 -7.58
CA ALA A 129 8.55 -20.10 -7.40
C ALA A 129 7.42 -20.97 -6.83
N CYS A 130 6.44 -20.36 -6.15
CA CYS A 130 5.20 -21.01 -5.71
C CYS A 130 4.21 -21.28 -6.85
N GLY A 131 4.52 -20.90 -8.08
CA GLY A 131 3.70 -21.13 -9.27
C GLY A 131 2.63 -20.06 -9.50
N GLN A 132 1.64 -20.38 -10.34
CA GLN A 132 0.56 -19.47 -10.73
C GLN A 132 -0.46 -19.27 -9.59
N THR A 133 -0.06 -18.52 -8.57
CA THR A 133 -0.89 -18.23 -7.39
C THR A 133 -1.90 -17.11 -7.66
N ARG A 134 -2.91 -16.94 -6.79
CA ARG A 134 -3.90 -15.85 -6.95
C ARG A 134 -3.25 -14.46 -6.89
N THR A 135 -2.16 -14.31 -6.14
CA THR A 135 -1.36 -13.07 -6.14
C THR A 135 -0.83 -12.74 -7.53
N ILE A 136 -0.25 -13.73 -8.25
CA ILE A 136 0.22 -13.55 -9.63
C ILE A 136 -0.95 -13.22 -10.56
N LEU A 137 -2.05 -13.97 -10.46
CA LEU A 137 -3.23 -13.77 -11.31
C LEU A 137 -3.93 -12.43 -11.06
N ALA A 138 -3.75 -11.84 -9.88
CA ALA A 138 -4.29 -10.53 -9.52
C ALA A 138 -3.46 -9.35 -10.04
N ILE A 139 -2.25 -9.56 -10.59
CA ILE A 139 -1.39 -8.47 -11.07
C ILE A 139 -2.08 -7.63 -12.16
N VAL A 140 -2.58 -8.27 -13.22
CA VAL A 140 -3.20 -7.55 -14.34
C VAL A 140 -4.51 -6.88 -13.91
N PRO A 141 -5.46 -7.56 -13.22
CA PRO A 141 -6.66 -6.90 -12.70
C PRO A 141 -6.37 -5.73 -11.76
N PHE A 142 -5.33 -5.85 -10.92
CA PHE A 142 -4.89 -4.77 -10.05
C PHE A 142 -4.38 -3.58 -10.84
N LEU A 143 -3.54 -3.77 -11.86
CA LEU A 143 -3.06 -2.67 -12.68
C LEU A 143 -4.19 -1.95 -13.44
N GLN A 144 -5.22 -2.70 -13.87
CA GLN A 144 -6.36 -2.13 -14.60
C GLN A 144 -7.27 -1.27 -13.71
N SER A 145 -7.41 -1.63 -12.43
CA SER A 145 -8.46 -1.06 -11.57
C SER A 145 -8.00 -0.56 -10.21
N LEU A 146 -6.74 -0.78 -9.84
CA LEU A 146 -6.17 -0.69 -8.48
C LEU A 146 -6.93 -1.50 -7.41
N TYR A 147 -7.86 -2.36 -7.82
CA TYR A 147 -8.55 -3.26 -6.93
C TYR A 147 -7.81 -4.60 -6.84
N THR A 148 -7.65 -5.08 -5.62
CA THR A 148 -7.20 -6.45 -5.37
C THR A 148 -8.06 -7.09 -4.29
N PRO A 149 -8.35 -8.39 -4.39
CA PRO A 149 -9.10 -9.12 -3.36
C PRO A 149 -8.33 -9.24 -2.03
N VAL A 150 -7.07 -8.81 -1.97
CA VAL A 150 -6.21 -8.82 -0.78
C VAL A 150 -5.94 -7.37 -0.37
N PRO A 151 -5.84 -7.01 0.91
CA PRO A 151 -5.49 -5.65 1.29
C PRO A 151 -4.14 -5.22 0.67
N SER A 152 -4.16 -4.29 -0.30
CA SER A 152 -2.97 -3.70 -0.97
C SER A 152 -2.55 -2.36 -0.41
N ARG A 153 -3.05 -1.98 0.76
CA ARG A 153 -2.80 -0.65 1.30
C ARG A 153 -1.31 -0.45 1.66
N PRO A 154 -0.78 0.77 1.51
CA PRO A 154 0.51 1.15 2.06
C PRO A 154 0.53 1.01 3.58
N ILE A 155 1.65 0.52 4.12
CA ILE A 155 1.90 0.42 5.56
C ILE A 155 3.28 1.02 5.83
N PRO A 156 3.35 2.23 6.44
CA PRO A 156 4.60 2.93 6.69
C PRO A 156 5.64 2.10 7.44
N GLU A 157 5.22 1.25 8.39
CA GLU A 157 6.11 0.34 9.11
C GLU A 157 6.79 -0.66 8.18
N VAL A 158 6.06 -1.18 7.19
CA VAL A 158 6.60 -2.12 6.20
C VAL A 158 7.55 -1.40 5.25
N ALA A 159 7.23 -0.17 4.85
CA ALA A 159 8.14 0.67 4.07
C ALA A 159 9.47 0.90 4.81
N ALA A 160 9.39 1.22 6.11
CA ALA A 160 10.57 1.38 6.97
C ALA A 160 11.35 0.08 7.14
N TRP A 161 10.67 -1.06 7.25
CA TRP A 161 11.35 -2.35 7.39
C TRP A 161 12.06 -2.75 6.11
N THR A 162 11.37 -2.69 4.98
CA THR A 162 11.88 -3.14 3.68
C THR A 162 12.79 -2.12 3.02
N GLY A 163 12.90 -0.90 3.57
CA GLY A 163 13.60 0.21 2.93
C GLY A 163 12.98 0.59 1.58
N SER A 164 11.74 0.18 1.30
CA SER A 164 11.05 0.38 0.03
C SER A 164 9.83 1.29 0.25
N PRO A 165 9.88 2.56 -0.18
CA PRO A 165 8.73 3.46 -0.09
C PRO A 165 7.53 2.88 -0.87
N GLN A 166 6.34 2.99 -0.30
CA GLN A 166 5.10 2.40 -0.80
C GLN A 166 4.06 3.45 -1.20
N SER A 167 4.21 4.68 -0.72
CA SER A 167 3.29 5.78 -0.97
C SER A 167 3.98 7.13 -0.92
N PHE A 168 3.27 8.17 -1.34
CA PHE A 168 3.73 9.55 -1.18
C PHE A 168 3.96 9.95 0.29
N MET A 169 3.35 9.25 1.26
CA MET A 169 3.56 9.47 2.70
C MET A 169 4.96 9.01 3.16
N ASP A 170 5.57 8.05 2.46
CA ASP A 170 6.89 7.50 2.82
C ASP A 170 8.06 8.35 2.30
N LEU A 171 7.80 9.20 1.30
CA LEU A 171 8.84 9.99 0.66
C LEU A 171 9.32 11.14 1.52
N ARG A 172 10.52 11.63 1.19
CA ARG A 172 11.12 12.81 1.80
C ARG A 172 11.45 13.80 0.71
N GLU A 173 10.84 14.97 0.80
CA GLU A 173 11.30 16.14 0.06
C GLU A 173 12.25 16.96 0.93
N SER A 174 12.83 18.01 0.38
CA SER A 174 13.77 18.88 1.08
C SER A 174 13.32 20.33 0.95
N GLY A 175 13.58 21.13 1.98
CA GLY A 175 13.16 22.53 2.06
C GLY A 175 11.74 22.71 2.61
N ALA A 176 11.31 23.95 2.79
CA ALA A 176 9.99 24.28 3.35
C ALA A 176 8.83 23.67 2.54
N TYR A 177 7.69 23.49 3.19
CA TYR A 177 6.44 23.11 2.52
C TYR A 177 5.88 24.28 1.71
N LEU A 178 6.04 25.51 2.22
CA LEU A 178 5.61 26.72 1.56
C LEU A 178 6.47 27.00 0.32
N GLN A 179 5.81 27.07 -0.84
CA GLN A 179 6.42 27.35 -2.12
C GLN A 179 6.24 28.83 -2.53
N ALA A 180 6.89 29.23 -3.62
CA ALA A 180 6.72 30.57 -4.18
C ALA A 180 5.24 30.80 -4.56
N GLY A 181 4.67 31.94 -4.14
CA GLY A 181 3.27 32.27 -4.39
C GLY A 181 2.30 31.93 -3.24
N ASP A 182 2.83 31.64 -2.04
CA ASP A 182 2.05 31.38 -0.82
C ASP A 182 1.16 30.12 -0.94
N GLN A 183 1.71 29.08 -1.58
CA GLN A 183 1.03 27.82 -1.86
C GLN A 183 1.80 26.64 -1.29
N VAL A 184 1.06 25.59 -0.94
CA VAL A 184 1.59 24.31 -0.45
C VAL A 184 0.99 23.20 -1.30
N ALA A 185 1.79 22.20 -1.68
CA ALA A 185 1.28 21.06 -2.45
C ALA A 185 0.22 20.29 -1.64
N ARG A 186 -0.86 19.82 -2.27
CA ARG A 186 -1.89 19.03 -1.55
C ARG A 186 -1.30 17.81 -0.87
N ALA A 187 -0.34 17.14 -1.53
CA ALA A 187 0.36 15.98 -0.96
C ALA A 187 1.04 16.33 0.37
N ASP A 188 1.59 17.53 0.49
CA ASP A 188 2.24 18.01 1.70
C ASP A 188 1.25 18.39 2.79
N VAL A 189 0.17 19.08 2.43
CA VAL A 189 -0.93 19.39 3.36
C VAL A 189 -1.50 18.12 3.96
N TRP A 190 -1.72 17.10 3.13
CA TRP A 190 -2.26 15.81 3.53
C TRP A 190 -1.35 15.05 4.48
N ARG A 191 -0.04 15.11 4.26
CA ARG A 191 0.94 14.60 5.22
C ARG A 191 0.86 15.33 6.56
N LEU A 192 0.80 16.66 6.54
CA LEU A 192 0.68 17.47 7.75
C LEU A 192 -0.64 17.21 8.49
N ARG A 193 -1.76 16.98 7.79
CA ARG A 193 -3.04 16.58 8.40
C ARG A 193 -2.92 15.26 9.16
N HIS A 194 -2.23 14.28 8.60
CA HIS A 194 -1.93 13.04 9.31
C HIS A 194 -1.02 13.26 10.52
N GLU A 195 -0.08 14.20 10.47
CA GLU A 195 0.82 14.49 11.58
C GLU A 195 0.14 15.29 12.71
N CYS A 196 -0.83 16.13 12.37
CA CYS A 196 -1.57 16.99 13.31
C CYS A 196 -2.94 16.42 13.70
N TRP A 197 -3.20 15.14 13.42
CA TRP A 197 -4.53 14.51 13.57
C TRP A 197 -5.10 14.61 14.99
N ASP A 198 -4.25 14.67 16.01
CA ASP A 198 -4.60 14.70 17.43
C ASP A 198 -4.80 16.13 17.98
N VAL A 199 -4.40 17.14 17.22
CA VAL A 199 -4.52 18.56 17.59
C VAL A 199 -5.72 19.22 16.90
N GLU A 200 -6.10 18.75 15.70
CA GLU A 200 -7.26 19.26 14.98
C GLU A 200 -8.57 18.68 15.58
N PRO A 201 -9.57 19.51 15.92
CA PRO A 201 -10.85 19.04 16.47
C PRO A 201 -11.54 17.97 15.60
N GLU A 202 -11.45 18.09 14.28
CA GLU A 202 -12.02 17.15 13.30
C GLU A 202 -10.95 16.24 12.67
N GLY A 203 -9.79 16.10 13.32
CA GLY A 203 -8.63 15.38 12.79
C GLY A 203 -8.73 13.85 12.85
N ALA A 204 -9.76 13.29 13.48
CA ALA A 204 -9.93 11.85 13.67
C ALA A 204 -9.83 11.00 12.38
N PRO A 205 -10.36 11.43 11.21
CA PRO A 205 -10.20 10.69 9.95
C PRO A 205 -8.73 10.57 9.51
N PHE A 206 -7.89 11.54 9.86
CA PHE A 206 -6.48 11.57 9.50
C PHE A 206 -5.58 10.73 10.40
N ARG A 207 -6.12 10.13 11.48
CA ARG A 207 -5.36 9.22 12.37
C ARG A 207 -4.68 8.08 11.62
N ASN A 208 -5.31 7.59 10.55
CA ASN A 208 -4.74 6.57 9.68
C ASN A 208 -4.31 7.20 8.35
N PRO A 209 -3.19 6.76 7.75
CA PRO A 209 -2.76 7.25 6.44
C PRO A 209 -3.77 6.86 5.35
N PRO A 210 -3.76 7.55 4.21
CA PRO A 210 -4.63 7.21 3.09
C PRO A 210 -4.37 5.78 2.60
N MET A 211 -5.43 5.09 2.20
CA MET A 211 -5.35 3.76 1.59
C MET A 211 -4.73 3.81 0.18
N CYS A 212 -4.86 4.96 -0.50
CA CYS A 212 -4.30 5.21 -1.80
C CYS A 212 -2.82 5.64 -1.69
N PRO A 213 -1.88 4.98 -2.39
CA PRO A 213 -0.46 5.34 -2.35
C PRO A 213 -0.11 6.57 -3.18
N TRP A 214 -0.98 6.95 -4.12
CA TRP A 214 -0.71 7.99 -5.09
C TRP A 214 -1.00 9.38 -4.51
N PRO A 215 -0.10 10.37 -4.70
CA PRO A 215 -0.32 11.72 -4.21
C PRO A 215 -1.47 12.40 -4.96
N PRO A 216 -2.16 13.35 -4.32
CA PRO A 216 -3.04 14.26 -5.05
C PRO A 216 -2.29 15.18 -5.98
N PHE A 217 -3.01 15.65 -6.98
CA PHE A 217 -2.59 16.76 -7.81
C PHE A 217 -2.90 18.13 -7.17
N GLY A 218 -2.08 19.11 -7.53
CA GLY A 218 -2.33 20.53 -7.28
C GLY A 218 -1.95 21.04 -5.89
N PHE A 219 -2.41 22.27 -5.61
CA PHE A 219 -1.91 23.11 -4.51
C PHE A 219 -3.06 23.76 -3.74
N MET A 220 -2.78 24.11 -2.50
CA MET A 220 -3.65 24.89 -1.60
C MET A 220 -2.93 26.18 -1.21
N LYS A 221 -3.68 27.28 -1.04
CA LYS A 221 -3.10 28.52 -0.52
C LYS A 221 -2.91 28.43 0.98
N ALA A 222 -1.85 29.06 1.50
CA ALA A 222 -1.51 29.00 2.91
C ALA A 222 -2.58 29.62 3.84
N ASP A 223 -3.39 30.55 3.34
CA ASP A 223 -4.49 31.17 4.07
C ASP A 223 -5.73 30.28 4.20
N GLU A 224 -5.90 29.29 3.31
CA GLU A 224 -6.98 28.29 3.32
C GLU A 224 -6.67 27.05 4.17
N LEU A 225 -5.43 26.93 4.67
CA LEU A 225 -5.01 25.81 5.51
C LEU A 225 -5.51 25.96 6.96
N GLU A 226 -5.72 24.82 7.62
CA GLU A 226 -6.08 24.72 9.02
C GLU A 226 -4.96 25.27 9.92
N LEU A 227 -5.32 25.83 11.07
CA LEU A 227 -4.35 26.51 11.95
C LEU A 227 -3.18 25.58 12.36
N PRO A 228 -3.40 24.32 12.78
CA PRO A 228 -2.31 23.40 13.11
C PRO A 228 -1.38 23.14 11.93
N VAL A 229 -1.93 22.93 10.72
CA VAL A 229 -1.15 22.72 9.50
C VAL A 229 -0.31 23.95 9.16
N ARG A 230 -0.90 25.16 9.27
CA ARG A 230 -0.23 26.44 9.01
C ARG A 230 1.00 26.68 9.88
N LEU A 231 1.01 26.19 11.12
CA LEU A 231 2.17 26.33 12.00
C LEU A 231 3.41 25.59 11.49
N HIS A 232 3.21 24.60 10.62
CA HIS A 232 4.27 23.72 10.14
C HIS A 232 4.73 23.98 8.71
N VAL A 233 4.09 24.89 7.96
CA VAL A 233 4.44 25.14 6.55
C VAL A 233 5.87 25.66 6.34
N ASN A 234 6.44 26.30 7.37
CA ASN A 234 7.81 26.80 7.38
C ASN A 234 8.81 25.83 8.04
N CYS A 235 8.37 24.67 8.53
CA CYS A 235 9.28 23.66 9.07
C CYS A 235 10.10 23.01 7.95
N ASP A 236 11.34 22.64 8.26
CA ASP A 236 12.23 21.87 7.38
C ASP A 236 11.83 20.39 7.37
N ARG A 237 10.69 20.07 6.74
CA ARG A 237 10.10 18.73 6.50
C ARG A 237 10.11 17.77 7.69
N HIS A 238 8.92 17.47 8.18
CA HIS A 238 8.73 16.45 9.18
C HIS A 238 9.00 15.05 8.63
N GLN A 239 9.40 14.16 9.52
CA GLN A 239 9.74 12.78 9.20
C GLN A 239 9.24 11.82 10.26
N TRP A 240 8.71 10.68 9.81
CA TRP A 240 8.53 9.53 10.68
C TRP A 240 9.83 8.74 10.77
N VAL A 241 10.20 8.43 12.00
CA VAL A 241 11.35 7.60 12.32
C VAL A 241 10.82 6.33 12.94
N TYR A 242 11.01 5.22 12.23
CA TYR A 242 10.65 3.93 12.75
C TYR A 242 11.57 3.55 13.92
N LEU A 243 10.99 3.36 15.11
CA LEU A 243 11.76 3.07 16.33
C LEU A 243 11.99 1.57 16.53
N GLY A 244 10.97 0.74 16.33
CA GLY A 244 11.06 -0.69 16.62
C GLY A 244 9.70 -1.35 16.74
N TRP A 245 9.72 -2.64 17.02
CA TRP A 245 8.53 -3.40 17.37
C TRP A 245 8.75 -4.20 18.64
N THR A 246 7.64 -4.65 19.21
CA THR A 246 7.63 -5.40 20.45
C THR A 246 6.83 -6.68 20.27
N TRP A 247 7.40 -7.80 20.69
CA TRP A 247 6.66 -9.06 20.81
C TRP A 247 6.05 -9.16 22.21
N LEU A 248 4.75 -9.42 22.25
CA LEU A 248 4.04 -9.83 23.46
C LEU A 248 3.91 -11.35 23.40
N LEU A 249 4.68 -12.04 24.24
CA LEU A 249 4.66 -13.50 24.30
C LEU A 249 3.48 -13.98 25.15
N GLY A 250 2.98 -15.19 24.88
CA GLY A 250 1.82 -15.75 25.59
C GLY A 250 2.01 -15.93 27.11
N ASN A 251 3.26 -15.89 27.60
CA ASN A 251 3.60 -15.89 29.02
C ASN A 251 3.64 -14.47 29.65
N GLY A 252 3.22 -13.45 28.91
CA GLY A 252 3.28 -12.05 29.33
C GLY A 252 4.65 -11.37 29.20
N ALA A 253 5.67 -12.09 28.73
CA ALA A 253 6.99 -11.50 28.50
C ALA A 253 6.98 -10.57 27.29
N VAL A 254 7.72 -9.47 27.41
CA VAL A 254 7.82 -8.41 26.40
C VAL A 254 9.23 -8.41 25.82
N MET A 255 9.35 -8.64 24.51
CA MET A 255 10.64 -8.56 23.80
C MET A 255 10.63 -7.37 22.84
N VAL A 256 11.41 -6.33 23.16
CA VAL A 256 11.57 -5.15 22.31
C VAL A 256 12.69 -5.39 21.32
N LYS A 257 12.44 -5.15 20.04
CA LYS A 257 13.45 -5.15 18.99
C LYS A 257 13.47 -3.77 18.32
N THR A 258 14.52 -3.02 18.62
CA THR A 258 14.82 -1.73 18.02
C THR A 258 15.58 -1.96 16.72
N LEU A 259 15.16 -1.33 15.61
CA LEU A 259 15.99 -1.29 14.42
C LEU A 259 17.03 -0.18 14.57
N LEU A 260 18.27 -0.47 14.21
CA LEU A 260 19.21 0.60 13.89
C LEU A 260 18.60 1.38 12.70
N PRO A 261 18.59 2.72 12.72
CA PRO A 261 18.05 3.50 11.62
C PRO A 261 18.75 3.09 10.34
N GLN A 262 18.04 2.41 9.43
CA GLN A 262 18.50 2.28 8.06
C GLN A 262 18.64 3.70 7.52
N LYS A 263 19.79 4.01 6.91
CA LYS A 263 19.97 5.28 6.21
C LYS A 263 18.81 5.44 5.23
N SER A 264 18.13 6.58 5.32
CA SER A 264 16.92 6.92 4.59
C SER A 264 17.04 6.53 3.11
N SER A 265 16.30 5.51 2.70
CA SER A 265 16.33 4.95 1.35
C SER A 265 15.76 5.88 0.28
N SER A 266 15.19 7.04 0.66
CA SER A 266 14.71 8.05 -0.27
C SER A 266 15.79 8.54 -1.24
N SER A 267 17.05 8.62 -0.78
CA SER A 267 18.19 9.01 -1.61
C SER A 267 18.66 7.89 -2.55
N LEU A 268 18.58 6.63 -2.11
CA LEU A 268 18.91 5.46 -2.94
C LEU A 268 17.84 5.20 -4.00
N PHE A 269 16.56 5.32 -3.63
CA PHE A 269 15.46 5.15 -4.58
C PHE A 269 15.48 6.22 -5.68
N LYS A 270 15.74 7.49 -5.34
CA LYS A 270 15.94 8.56 -6.33
C LYS A 270 17.21 8.39 -7.18
N ALA A 271 18.27 7.77 -6.65
CA ALA A 271 19.50 7.47 -7.40
C ALA A 271 19.36 6.26 -8.34
N GLU A 272 18.58 5.24 -7.95
CA GLU A 272 18.23 4.08 -8.78
C GLU A 272 17.28 4.45 -9.94
N LEU A 273 16.53 5.55 -9.81
CA LEU A 273 15.65 6.12 -10.85
C LEU A 273 16.38 6.94 -11.92
N GLN A 274 17.70 7.16 -11.80
CA GLN A 274 18.52 7.77 -12.86
C GLN A 274 18.82 6.73 -13.96
N VAL A 275 17.80 6.00 -14.41
CA VAL A 275 17.83 5.42 -15.75
C VAL A 275 17.68 6.61 -16.68
N ASP A 276 18.72 6.88 -17.46
CA ASP A 276 18.69 7.86 -18.55
C ASP A 276 17.37 7.68 -19.31
N LEU A 277 16.45 8.65 -19.20
CA LEU A 277 15.35 8.85 -20.14
C LEU A 277 15.93 9.33 -21.49
N ALA A 278 16.94 8.61 -21.99
CA ALA A 278 17.45 8.73 -23.32
C ALA A 278 16.47 8.01 -24.24
N THR A 279 15.47 8.76 -24.67
CA THR A 279 14.77 8.77 -25.96
C THR A 279 13.30 9.06 -25.68
N SER A 280 12.92 10.34 -25.81
CA SER A 280 11.52 10.72 -25.97
C SER A 280 10.95 9.92 -27.13
N SER A 281 10.17 8.87 -26.84
CA SER A 281 9.25 8.34 -27.82
C SER A 281 8.23 9.45 -28.13
N VAL A 282 7.88 9.57 -29.40
CA VAL A 282 6.78 10.43 -29.84
C VAL A 282 5.54 9.96 -29.07
N PRO A 283 4.76 10.85 -28.44
CA PRO A 283 3.49 10.47 -27.81
C PRO A 283 2.65 9.75 -28.84
N ASP A 284 2.15 8.56 -28.51
CA ASP A 284 1.20 7.88 -29.37
C ASP A 284 -0.06 8.75 -29.43
N LEU A 285 -0.32 9.33 -30.60
CA LEU A 285 -1.39 10.30 -30.81
C LEU A 285 -2.79 9.68 -30.68
N ASP A 286 -2.87 8.34 -30.66
CA ASP A 286 -4.13 7.57 -30.51
C ASP A 286 -4.28 6.91 -29.13
N TYR A 287 -3.38 7.21 -28.19
CA TYR A 287 -3.46 6.66 -26.84
C TYR A 287 -4.57 7.36 -26.02
N SER A 288 -5.60 6.58 -25.67
CA SER A 288 -6.71 7.01 -24.81
C SER A 288 -6.92 5.99 -23.69
N PRO A 289 -6.49 6.28 -22.44
CA PRO A 289 -6.72 5.36 -21.32
C PRO A 289 -8.20 5.21 -20.99
N ASP A 290 -8.58 4.08 -20.41
CA ASP A 290 -9.93 3.85 -19.88
C ASP A 290 -10.20 4.61 -18.56
N HIS A 291 -9.15 5.21 -17.99
CA HIS A 291 -9.12 5.98 -16.74
C HIS A 291 -9.59 5.24 -15.49
N VAL A 292 -9.83 3.93 -15.52
CA VAL A 292 -10.43 3.19 -14.39
C VAL A 292 -9.54 3.23 -13.14
N ALA A 293 -8.24 2.97 -13.30
CA ALA A 293 -7.26 3.06 -12.22
C ALA A 293 -7.10 4.50 -11.70
N SER A 294 -7.04 5.49 -12.60
CA SER A 294 -6.97 6.91 -12.22
C SER A 294 -8.21 7.37 -11.45
N GLU A 295 -9.41 7.04 -11.92
CA GLU A 295 -10.67 7.37 -11.26
C GLU A 295 -10.70 6.81 -9.84
N ARG A 296 -10.32 5.55 -9.67
CA ARG A 296 -10.23 4.94 -8.33
C ARG A 296 -9.21 5.65 -7.45
N ALA A 297 -8.00 5.92 -7.95
CA ALA A 297 -6.96 6.58 -7.16
C ALA A 297 -7.36 7.99 -6.73
N VAL A 298 -7.99 8.77 -7.63
CA VAL A 298 -8.51 10.11 -7.36
C VAL A 298 -9.61 10.03 -6.30
N GLY A 299 -10.59 9.15 -6.49
CA GLY A 299 -11.67 8.96 -5.53
C GLY A 299 -11.16 8.57 -4.16
N ASP A 300 -10.31 7.54 -4.07
CA ASP A 300 -9.80 7.03 -2.79
C ASP A 300 -8.98 8.07 -2.03
N VAL A 301 -8.16 8.86 -2.73
CA VAL A 301 -7.28 9.82 -2.08
C VAL A 301 -7.99 11.13 -1.69
N PHE A 302 -8.91 11.65 -2.51
CA PHE A 302 -9.66 12.86 -2.17
C PHE A 302 -10.78 12.58 -1.16
N ARG A 303 -11.40 11.39 -1.16
CA ARG A 303 -12.38 11.02 -0.12
C ARG A 303 -11.75 10.92 1.27
N TRP A 304 -10.47 10.56 1.36
CA TRP A 304 -9.73 10.56 2.64
C TRP A 304 -9.73 11.93 3.33
N VAL A 305 -9.86 13.02 2.57
CA VAL A 305 -9.91 14.41 3.08
C VAL A 305 -11.25 15.11 2.90
N ALA A 306 -12.33 14.36 2.68
CA ALA A 306 -13.66 14.94 2.44
C ALA A 306 -14.21 15.75 3.62
N THR A 307 -13.69 15.57 4.84
CA THR A 307 -14.09 16.37 6.02
C THR A 307 -13.40 17.74 6.09
N GLU A 308 -12.26 17.90 5.41
CA GLU A 308 -11.46 19.14 5.43
C GLU A 308 -11.21 19.64 4.00
N MET A 309 -12.26 20.18 3.39
CA MET A 309 -12.25 20.65 2.00
C MET A 309 -11.86 22.13 1.95
N GLU A 310 -10.84 22.48 1.17
CA GLU A 310 -10.51 23.88 0.95
C GLU A 310 -11.58 24.59 0.11
N PRO A 311 -11.90 25.87 0.41
CA PRO A 311 -12.90 26.62 -0.34
C PRO A 311 -12.64 26.67 -1.85
N ALA A 312 -11.39 26.92 -2.27
CA ALA A 312 -11.00 26.95 -3.68
C ALA A 312 -11.05 25.58 -4.40
N GLY A 313 -11.08 24.48 -3.65
CA GLY A 313 -11.03 23.10 -4.15
C GLY A 313 -12.36 22.38 -4.13
N LYS A 314 -13.44 23.02 -3.65
CA LYS A 314 -14.77 22.39 -3.51
C LYS A 314 -15.26 21.69 -4.77
N ASP A 315 -15.01 22.27 -5.93
CA ASP A 315 -15.44 21.71 -7.22
C ASP A 315 -14.80 20.34 -7.51
N ILE A 316 -13.61 20.06 -6.97
CA ILE A 316 -12.93 18.75 -7.13
C ILE A 316 -13.76 17.64 -6.49
N TYR A 317 -14.41 17.93 -5.36
CA TYR A 317 -15.16 16.94 -4.61
C TYR A 317 -16.57 16.68 -5.18
N LEU A 318 -17.04 17.57 -6.05
CA LEU A 318 -18.26 17.39 -6.84
C LEU A 318 -17.99 16.63 -8.15
N HIS A 319 -16.72 16.40 -8.49
CA HIS A 319 -16.36 15.66 -9.69
C HIS A 319 -16.84 14.20 -9.58
N PRO A 320 -17.38 13.59 -10.67
CA PRO A 320 -17.90 12.22 -10.63
C PRO A 320 -16.92 11.15 -10.11
N TRP A 321 -15.62 11.35 -10.34
CA TRP A 321 -14.58 10.43 -9.83
C TRP A 321 -14.43 10.45 -8.31
N VAL A 322 -14.82 11.55 -7.66
CA VAL A 322 -14.76 11.70 -6.21
C VAL A 322 -16.15 11.45 -5.61
N ASP A 323 -17.15 12.19 -6.08
CA ASP A 323 -18.54 12.20 -5.60
C ASP A 323 -18.66 12.07 -4.07
N ALA A 324 -18.01 13.00 -3.36
CA ALA A 324 -17.95 12.94 -1.90
C ALA A 324 -19.33 13.16 -1.23
N GLN A 325 -20.29 13.75 -1.95
CA GLN A 325 -21.62 14.02 -1.43
C GLN A 325 -22.49 12.76 -1.34
N ALA A 326 -22.37 11.83 -2.28
CA ALA A 326 -23.11 10.57 -2.25
C ALA A 326 -22.89 9.77 -0.95
N ASP A 327 -21.69 9.83 -0.37
CA ASP A 327 -21.35 9.14 0.88
C ASP A 327 -21.75 9.94 2.15
N LEU A 328 -21.78 11.27 2.08
CA LEU A 328 -22.23 12.13 3.19
C LEU A 328 -23.75 12.11 3.35
N GLU A 329 -24.50 11.98 2.26
CA GLU A 329 -25.96 11.83 2.27
C GLU A 329 -26.41 10.50 2.90
N MET A 330 -25.58 9.46 2.83
CA MET A 330 -25.83 8.17 3.51
C MET A 330 -25.74 8.26 5.04
N CYS A 331 -25.10 9.29 5.59
CA CYS A 331 -25.10 9.59 7.03
C CYS A 331 -26.20 10.59 7.45
N GLY A 332 -26.90 11.21 6.51
CA GLY A 332 -27.85 12.31 6.75
C GLY A 332 -29.32 11.91 6.89
N ASN A 333 -29.69 10.64 6.66
CA ASN A 333 -31.09 10.19 6.64
C ASN A 333 -31.58 9.55 7.96
N ASP A 334 -31.07 10.02 9.10
CA ASP A 334 -31.80 9.89 10.36
C ASP A 334 -32.48 11.22 10.70
N ARG A 335 -33.82 11.18 10.64
CA ARG A 335 -34.81 12.18 11.11
C ARG A 335 -35.31 13.19 10.09
N THR A 336 -36.34 12.77 9.37
CA THR A 336 -37.57 13.57 9.28
C THR A 336 -38.77 12.67 9.52
N ASP A 337 -39.30 12.72 10.74
CA ASP A 337 -40.66 12.27 11.03
C ASP A 337 -41.64 13.12 10.23
N SER A 338 -42.37 12.50 9.31
CA SER A 338 -43.62 13.04 8.79
C SER A 338 -44.62 11.91 8.66
N ASN A 339 -45.55 11.96 9.60
CA ASN A 339 -46.61 11.01 9.83
C ASN A 339 -47.71 11.18 8.76
N SER A 340 -47.90 10.18 7.89
CA SER A 340 -49.21 9.94 7.26
C SER A 340 -49.37 8.50 6.75
N GLY A 341 -50.11 7.70 7.51
CA GLY A 341 -51.18 6.85 6.98
C GLY A 341 -50.82 5.56 6.24
N GLY A 342 -50.62 4.48 7.01
CA GLY A 342 -51.23 3.17 6.76
C GLY A 342 -50.61 2.28 5.67
N SER A 343 -49.88 1.24 6.08
CA SER A 343 -50.12 -0.18 5.72
C SER A 343 -49.09 -1.08 6.40
N GLN A 344 -49.54 -2.21 6.91
CA GLN A 344 -48.76 -3.17 7.70
C GLN A 344 -47.70 -3.88 6.85
N SER A 345 -46.45 -3.87 7.30
CA SER A 345 -45.48 -4.95 7.06
C SER A 345 -44.58 -5.08 8.28
N SER A 346 -44.54 -6.25 8.90
CA SER A 346 -43.74 -6.54 10.09
C SER A 346 -42.25 -6.37 9.83
N SER A 347 -41.66 -5.31 10.39
CA SER A 347 -40.22 -5.09 10.41
C SER A 347 -39.73 -5.26 11.85
N HIS A 348 -39.04 -6.37 12.13
CA HIS A 348 -38.28 -6.51 13.37
C HIS A 348 -37.12 -5.50 13.38
N SER A 349 -36.89 -4.90 14.54
CA SER A 349 -35.86 -3.87 14.69
C SER A 349 -34.46 -4.48 14.64
N PRO A 350 -33.43 -3.75 14.17
CA PRO A 350 -32.04 -4.23 14.16
C PRO A 350 -31.51 -4.61 15.55
N ALA A 351 -32.07 -4.02 16.61
CA ALA A 351 -31.71 -4.33 18.00
C ALA A 351 -32.15 -5.74 18.43
N GLU A 352 -33.34 -6.19 18.01
CA GLU A 352 -33.83 -7.55 18.30
C GLU A 352 -32.98 -8.63 17.60
N ARG A 353 -32.44 -8.34 16.41
CA ARG A 353 -31.52 -9.25 15.70
C ARG A 353 -30.17 -9.42 16.40
N VAL A 354 -29.71 -8.41 17.13
CA VAL A 354 -28.44 -8.46 17.87
C VAL A 354 -28.63 -9.23 19.18
N GLU A 355 -29.77 -9.07 19.85
CA GLU A 355 -30.10 -9.85 21.05
C GLU A 355 -30.30 -11.34 20.73
N ASP A 356 -30.96 -11.68 19.61
CA ASP A 356 -31.14 -13.08 19.17
C ASP A 356 -29.82 -13.76 18.75
N TRP A 357 -28.83 -13.00 18.28
CA TRP A 357 -27.51 -13.54 17.94
C TRP A 357 -26.68 -13.82 19.20
N VAL A 358 -26.72 -12.90 20.19
CA VAL A 358 -26.00 -13.06 21.45
C VAL A 358 -26.55 -14.23 22.27
N MET A 359 -27.88 -14.44 22.28
CA MET A 359 -28.51 -15.52 23.05
C MET A 359 -28.34 -16.93 22.45
N ASN A 360 -27.98 -17.04 21.16
CA ASN A 360 -27.77 -18.33 20.49
C ASN A 360 -26.31 -18.81 20.48
N THR A 361 -25.37 -18.05 21.08
CA THR A 361 -23.93 -18.42 21.06
C THR A 361 -23.49 -19.24 22.28
N ASP A 362 -24.35 -19.42 23.29
CA ASP A 362 -24.01 -20.11 24.55
C ASP A 362 -24.50 -21.56 24.65
N MET A 363 -24.83 -22.22 23.54
CA MET A 363 -25.28 -23.61 23.60
C MET A 363 -24.80 -24.47 22.43
N GLU A 364 -23.50 -24.78 22.39
CA GLU A 364 -22.98 -26.01 21.77
C GLU A 364 -21.58 -26.36 22.32
N CYS A 365 -21.58 -26.90 23.55
CA CYS A 365 -20.47 -27.66 24.13
C CYS A 365 -21.08 -28.75 25.06
N VAL A 366 -21.46 -29.90 24.47
CA VAL A 366 -21.33 -31.24 25.06
C VAL A 366 -21.00 -32.22 23.93
#